data_AF-A0A523T6J7-F1
#
_entry.id   AF-A0A523T6J7-F1
#
_cell.length_a   1.000
_cell.length_b   1.000
_cell.length_c   1.000
_cell.angle_alpha   90.00
_cell.angle_beta   90.00
_cell.angle_gamma   90.00
#
_symmetry.space_group_name_H-M   'P 1'
#
loop_
_entity.id
_entity.type
_entity.pdbx_description
1 polymer ?
#
loop_
_entity_poly.entity_id
_entity_poly.type
_entity_poly.pdbx_seq_one_letter_code
_entity_poly.pdbx_strand_id
1 'polypeptide(L)'
;MIKRKRTRLIGLFILSDIVGILASYFYTYGFRFYGYIFPVDPDKGIPSIKSYVAVFPLILIVHLGIFFLQGFYRTRLKRTKIDDFFLVTLNAFFTILIVQAVLSYLNAYSQGKAPLFSVQFKMSHVFLAIYFVVVVFMISFLRNQIYFFMKRRFAKGLNLQSVIIVGAGDMGKAVAQKLTQYKDWGFVVKGFLDDEKREGEVVDVDGGIKVLGPIERLESVLEEGDISDVYVALDLNNYPKILETLKVVNKYAVKVRLIPDLFQLLTLKAKIEDLDGFPVISIDEPPLRGIMTFVKRAMDIAVSVV
;
A
#
# COMPACT_ATOMS: atom_id res chain seq x y z
N MET A 1 -14.81 -3.72 15.76
CA MET A 1 -14.14 -5.02 15.46
C MET A 1 -13.13 -4.97 14.28
N ILE A 2 -13.39 -4.18 13.23
CA ILE A 2 -12.58 -4.10 11.99
C ILE A 2 -11.16 -3.53 12.22
N LYS A 3 -11.01 -2.49 13.07
CA LYS A 3 -9.70 -1.90 13.42
C LYS A 3 -8.75 -2.93 14.05
N ARG A 4 -9.26 -3.81 14.92
CA ARG A 4 -8.49 -4.87 15.60
C ARG A 4 -8.01 -5.95 14.62
N LYS A 5 -8.83 -6.35 13.64
CA LYS A 5 -8.43 -7.29 12.57
C LYS A 5 -7.32 -6.69 11.69
N ARG A 6 -7.42 -5.40 11.34
CA ARG A 6 -6.40 -4.68 10.56
C ARG A 6 -5.06 -4.60 11.30
N THR A 7 -5.06 -4.24 12.57
CA THR A 7 -3.83 -4.18 13.38
C THR A 7 -3.17 -5.55 13.51
N ARG A 8 -3.95 -6.62 13.68
CA ARG A 8 -3.43 -8.00 13.71
C ARG A 8 -2.75 -8.41 12.39
N LEU A 9 -3.35 -8.07 11.25
CA LEU A 9 -2.76 -8.36 9.94
C LEU A 9 -1.46 -7.58 9.72
N ILE A 10 -1.44 -6.29 10.06
CA ILE A 10 -0.23 -5.46 9.97
C ILE A 10 0.87 -6.04 10.88
N GLY A 11 0.53 -6.40 12.12
CA GLY A 11 1.46 -7.05 13.04
C GLY A 11 2.01 -8.36 12.50
N LEU A 12 1.18 -9.18 11.86
CA LEU A 12 1.61 -10.43 11.22
C LEU A 12 2.63 -10.17 10.09
N PHE A 13 2.40 -9.17 9.25
CA PHE A 13 3.34 -8.80 8.19
C PHE A 13 4.68 -8.32 8.75
N ILE A 14 4.66 -7.43 9.75
CA ILE A 14 5.88 -6.93 10.41
C ILE A 14 6.65 -8.10 11.04
N LEU A 15 5.96 -8.98 11.78
CA LEU A 15 6.60 -10.14 12.40
C LEU A 15 7.22 -11.08 11.35
N SER A 16 6.50 -11.34 10.27
CA SER A 16 6.99 -12.15 9.16
C SER A 16 8.23 -11.54 8.51
N ASP A 17 8.26 -10.21 8.30
CA ASP A 17 9.40 -9.53 7.70
C ASP A 17 10.61 -9.57 8.65
N ILE A 18 10.41 -9.37 9.97
CA ILE A 18 11.48 -9.51 10.99
C ILE A 18 12.06 -10.92 10.98
N VAL A 19 11.20 -11.95 11.01
CA VAL A 19 11.63 -13.35 10.96
C VAL A 19 12.36 -13.66 9.65
N GLY A 20 11.87 -13.14 8.52
CA GLY A 20 12.50 -13.30 7.22
C GLY A 20 13.90 -12.69 7.17
N ILE A 21 14.07 -11.46 7.67
CA ILE A 21 15.36 -10.77 7.75
C ILE A 21 16.31 -11.51 8.68
N LEU A 22 15.86 -11.90 9.87
CA LEU A 22 16.65 -12.65 10.85
C LEU A 22 17.13 -13.99 10.29
N ALA A 23 16.21 -14.80 9.77
CA ALA A 23 16.52 -16.10 9.20
C ALA A 23 17.47 -15.98 8.01
N SER A 24 17.24 -15.01 7.12
CA SER A 24 18.11 -14.76 5.96
C SER A 24 19.52 -14.38 6.39
N TYR A 25 19.66 -13.48 7.36
CA TYR A 25 20.95 -12.98 7.82
C TYR A 25 21.81 -14.09 8.43
N PHE A 26 21.25 -14.88 9.35
CA PHE A 26 21.98 -15.98 9.99
C PHE A 26 22.19 -17.17 9.04
N TYR A 27 21.25 -17.44 8.14
CA TYR A 27 21.44 -18.43 7.08
C TYR A 27 22.61 -18.04 6.17
N THR A 28 22.70 -16.78 5.73
CA THR A 28 23.82 -16.30 4.92
C THR A 28 25.14 -16.42 5.68
N TYR A 29 25.18 -16.16 6.99
CA TYR A 29 26.40 -16.32 7.79
C TYR A 29 26.86 -17.79 7.82
N GLY A 30 25.93 -18.71 8.13
CA GLY A 30 26.19 -20.15 8.10
C GLY A 30 26.67 -20.60 6.73
N PHE A 31 25.93 -20.25 5.68
CA PHE A 31 26.23 -20.63 4.30
C PHE A 31 27.58 -20.08 3.81
N ARG A 32 27.91 -18.82 4.10
CA ARG A 32 29.16 -18.19 3.62
C ARG A 32 30.40 -18.76 4.29
N PHE A 33 30.34 -19.01 5.60
CA PHE A 33 31.52 -19.33 6.40
C PHE A 33 31.66 -20.82 6.73
N TYR A 34 30.57 -21.58 6.71
CA TYR A 34 30.56 -23.02 6.98
C TYR A 34 30.08 -23.87 5.80
N GLY A 35 29.58 -23.25 4.72
CA GLY A 35 29.10 -23.97 3.54
C GLY A 35 30.21 -24.41 2.56
N TYR A 36 31.44 -23.92 2.71
CA TYR A 36 32.63 -24.24 1.88
C TYR A 36 32.50 -24.06 0.35
N ILE A 37 31.38 -23.52 -0.15
CA ILE A 37 31.14 -23.34 -1.59
C ILE A 37 31.98 -22.21 -2.19
N PHE A 38 32.16 -21.11 -1.44
CA PHE A 38 33.02 -20.00 -1.85
C PHE A 38 34.28 -20.00 -0.99
N PRO A 39 35.49 -20.09 -1.58
CA PRO A 39 36.71 -20.11 -0.79
C PRO A 39 36.78 -18.88 0.12
N VAL A 40 37.02 -19.13 1.40
CA VAL A 40 37.41 -18.10 2.35
C VAL A 40 38.92 -18.04 2.28
N ASP A 41 39.44 -16.83 2.16
CA ASP A 41 40.88 -16.58 2.19
C ASP A 41 41.46 -17.16 3.51
N PRO A 42 42.34 -18.18 3.46
CA PRO A 42 42.85 -18.86 4.65
C PRO A 42 43.51 -17.90 5.63
N ASP A 43 44.14 -16.84 5.11
CA ASP A 43 44.88 -15.84 5.89
C ASP A 43 43.97 -14.91 6.71
N LYS A 44 42.67 -14.82 6.34
CA LYS A 44 41.70 -13.96 7.02
C LYS A 44 40.89 -14.69 8.10
N GLY A 45 40.92 -16.02 8.10
CA GLY A 45 40.12 -16.85 9.00
C GLY A 45 38.60 -16.64 8.87
N ILE A 46 37.82 -17.31 9.72
CA ILE A 46 36.38 -17.11 9.83
C ILE A 46 36.10 -15.92 10.77
N PRO A 47 35.43 -14.85 10.31
CA PRO A 47 35.09 -13.72 11.16
C PRO A 47 34.20 -14.13 12.34
N SER A 48 34.42 -13.50 13.49
CA SER A 48 33.62 -13.79 14.69
C SER A 48 32.13 -13.48 14.48
N ILE A 49 31.25 -14.37 14.94
CA ILE A 49 29.80 -14.16 14.86
C ILE A 49 29.35 -12.90 15.62
N LYS A 50 30.08 -12.53 16.69
CA LYS A 50 29.79 -11.35 17.52
C LYS A 50 29.77 -10.07 16.69
N SER A 51 30.71 -9.91 15.75
CA SER A 51 30.78 -8.74 14.87
C SER A 51 29.57 -8.65 13.92
N TYR A 52 29.11 -9.79 13.40
CA TYR A 52 27.92 -9.86 12.56
C TYR A 52 26.64 -9.58 13.36
N VAL A 53 26.53 -10.15 14.56
CA VAL A 53 25.42 -9.88 15.47
C VAL A 53 25.36 -8.40 15.87
N ALA A 54 26.50 -7.72 16.04
CA ALA A 54 26.53 -6.29 16.36
C ALA A 54 25.98 -5.40 15.23
N VAL A 55 26.13 -5.80 13.96
CA VAL A 55 25.62 -5.05 12.80
C VAL A 55 24.16 -5.37 12.49
N PHE A 56 23.66 -6.53 12.93
CA PHE A 56 22.29 -6.97 12.65
C PHE A 56 21.19 -5.96 13.06
N PRO A 57 21.21 -5.33 14.25
CA PRO A 57 20.21 -4.33 14.63
C PRO A 57 20.13 -3.15 13.64
N LEU A 58 21.27 -2.70 13.11
CA LEU A 58 21.30 -1.64 12.11
C LEU A 58 20.62 -2.09 10.82
N ILE A 59 20.93 -3.29 10.31
CA ILE A 59 20.29 -3.86 9.12
C ILE A 59 18.77 -3.99 9.33
N LEU A 60 18.35 -4.49 10.48
CA LEU A 60 16.93 -4.66 10.82
C LEU A 60 16.19 -3.33 10.85
N ILE A 61 16.73 -2.32 11.55
CA ILE A 61 16.12 -0.99 11.66
C ILE A 61 16.00 -0.34 10.28
N VAL A 62 17.05 -0.41 9.45
CA VAL A 62 17.04 0.19 8.11
C VAL A 62 16.01 -0.50 7.20
N HIS A 63 15.96 -1.84 7.19
CA HIS A 63 14.95 -2.59 6.44
C HIS A 63 13.52 -2.17 6.83
N LEU A 64 13.22 -2.16 8.13
CA LEU A 64 11.90 -1.81 8.65
C LEU A 64 11.54 -0.35 8.37
N GLY A 65 12.51 0.56 8.49
CA GLY A 65 12.36 1.98 8.15
C GLY A 65 12.01 2.18 6.68
N ILE A 66 12.74 1.53 5.77
CA ILE A 66 12.45 1.63 4.33
C ILE A 66 11.09 1.02 4.00
N PHE A 67 10.72 -0.13 4.59
CA PHE A 67 9.38 -0.71 4.38
C PHE A 67 8.27 0.21 4.89
N PHE A 68 8.49 0.90 6.01
CA PHE A 68 7.56 1.89 6.51
C PHE A 68 7.38 3.06 5.52
N LEU A 69 8.49 3.60 4.99
CA LEU A 69 8.49 4.69 4.00
C LEU A 69 7.85 4.28 2.67
N GLN A 70 8.11 3.06 2.20
CA GLN A 70 7.46 2.48 1.01
C GLN A 70 5.95 2.24 1.21
N GLY A 71 5.43 2.44 2.43
CA GLY A 71 4.05 2.15 2.78
C GLY A 71 3.74 0.66 2.68
N PHE A 72 4.73 -0.21 2.88
CA PHE A 72 4.63 -1.66 2.78
C PHE A 72 3.66 -2.27 3.81
N TYR A 73 3.39 -1.52 4.88
CA TYR A 73 2.42 -1.86 5.93
C TYR A 73 1.07 -1.12 5.78
N ARG A 74 0.84 -0.40 4.67
CA ARG A 74 -0.45 0.20 4.37
C ARG A 74 -1.26 -0.79 3.52
N THR A 75 -2.48 -1.12 3.97
CA THR A 75 -3.46 -1.88 3.19
C THR A 75 -3.83 -1.12 1.92
N ARG A 76 -3.27 -1.52 0.77
CA ARG A 76 -3.66 -1.05 -0.56
C ARG A 76 -4.41 -2.17 -1.28
N LEU A 77 -5.53 -1.85 -1.92
CA LEU A 77 -6.36 -2.84 -2.65
C LEU A 77 -5.74 -3.32 -3.98
N LYS A 78 -4.69 -2.65 -4.48
CA LYS A 78 -4.14 -2.90 -5.81
C LYS A 78 -2.62 -3.01 -5.76
N ARG A 79 -2.11 -4.07 -5.13
CA ARG A 79 -0.70 -4.45 -5.26
C ARG A 79 -0.62 -5.78 -5.98
N THR A 80 0.14 -5.80 -7.07
CA THR A 80 0.45 -7.05 -7.76
C THR A 80 1.60 -7.74 -7.04
N LYS A 81 1.73 -9.06 -7.22
CA LYS A 81 2.87 -9.82 -6.68
C LYS A 81 4.21 -9.30 -7.20
N ILE A 82 4.22 -8.76 -8.43
CA ILE A 82 5.38 -8.19 -9.09
C ILE A 82 5.80 -6.90 -8.38
N ASP A 83 4.85 -6.02 -8.06
CA ASP A 83 5.13 -4.79 -7.30
C ASP A 83 5.75 -5.09 -5.93
N ASP A 84 5.22 -6.09 -5.23
CA ASP A 84 5.76 -6.51 -3.93
C ASP A 84 7.21 -7.03 -4.07
N PHE A 85 7.51 -7.84 -5.09
CA PHE A 85 8.86 -8.33 -5.36
C PHE A 85 9.85 -7.19 -5.68
N PHE A 86 9.46 -6.25 -6.53
CA PHE A 86 10.30 -5.10 -6.87
C PHE A 86 10.58 -4.22 -5.64
N LEU A 87 9.57 -3.96 -4.82
CA LEU A 87 9.72 -3.15 -3.61
C LEU A 87 10.62 -3.81 -2.58
N VAL A 88 10.51 -5.13 -2.39
CA VAL A 88 11.42 -5.92 -1.54
C VAL A 88 12.86 -5.87 -2.08
N THR A 89 13.03 -6.00 -3.40
CA THR A 89 14.35 -5.92 -4.05
C THR A 89 14.99 -4.54 -3.84
N LEU A 90 14.23 -3.47 -4.09
CA LEU A 90 14.68 -2.09 -3.89
C LEU A 90 15.02 -1.82 -2.41
N ASN A 91 14.21 -2.36 -1.49
CA ASN A 91 14.44 -2.27 -0.06
C ASN A 91 15.75 -2.98 0.36
N ALA A 92 16.01 -4.20 -0.14
CA ALA A 92 17.25 -4.91 0.11
C ALA A 92 18.47 -4.15 -0.45
N PHE A 93 18.35 -3.62 -1.67
CA PHE A 93 19.40 -2.82 -2.30
C PHE A 93 19.76 -1.57 -1.48
N PHE A 94 18.76 -0.75 -1.13
CA PHE A 94 19.00 0.46 -0.34
C PHE A 94 19.47 0.15 1.08
N THR A 95 18.99 -0.94 1.69
CA THR A 95 19.48 -1.34 3.01
C THR A 95 20.96 -1.67 2.97
N ILE A 96 21.40 -2.47 1.99
CA ILE A 96 22.82 -2.80 1.83
C ILE A 96 23.64 -1.53 1.57
N LEU A 97 23.17 -0.64 0.71
CA LEU A 97 23.85 0.62 0.39
C LEU A 97 24.01 1.51 1.63
N ILE A 98 22.94 1.72 2.40
CA ILE A 98 22.95 2.53 3.62
C ILE A 98 23.86 1.91 4.67
N VAL A 99 23.74 0.59 4.92
CA VAL A 99 24.56 -0.11 5.91
C VAL A 99 26.04 -0.06 5.51
N GLN A 100 26.36 -0.24 4.23
CA GLN A 100 27.74 -0.10 3.74
C GLN A 100 28.26 1.32 3.89
N ALA A 101 27.47 2.35 3.57
CA ALA A 101 27.85 3.75 3.77
C ALA A 101 28.14 4.06 5.25
N VAL A 102 27.27 3.58 6.16
CA VAL A 102 27.45 3.75 7.61
C VAL A 102 28.70 3.02 8.10
N LEU A 103 28.89 1.75 7.72
CA LEU A 103 30.08 0.99 8.13
C LEU A 103 31.37 1.60 7.56
N SER A 104 31.35 2.10 6.33
CA SER A 104 32.49 2.79 5.72
C SER A 104 32.83 4.07 6.47
N TYR A 105 31.81 4.87 6.83
CA TYR A 105 31.99 6.09 7.63
C TYR A 105 32.56 5.78 9.02
N LEU A 106 32.02 4.78 9.73
CA LEU A 106 32.51 4.38 11.06
C LEU A 106 33.95 3.86 11.00
N ASN A 107 34.31 3.07 9.98
CA ASN A 107 35.67 2.60 9.78
C ASN A 107 36.65 3.75 9.44
N ALA A 108 36.21 4.74 8.66
CA ALA A 108 37.02 5.92 8.35
C ALA A 108 37.23 6.81 9.59
N TYR A 109 36.18 7.02 10.38
CA TYR A 109 36.26 7.75 11.65
C TYR A 109 37.21 7.06 12.65
N SER A 110 37.14 5.72 12.74
CA SER A 110 38.01 4.92 13.60
C SER A 110 39.50 5.03 13.27
N GLN A 111 39.87 5.43 12.04
CA GLN A 111 41.26 5.63 11.62
C GLN A 111 41.71 7.10 11.76
N GLY A 112 40.86 7.97 12.31
CA GLY A 112 41.17 9.38 12.56
C GLY A 112 42.21 9.57 13.67
N LYS A 113 42.66 10.81 13.86
CA LYS A 113 43.74 11.17 14.80
C LYS A 113 43.34 11.01 16.29
N ALA A 114 42.05 11.04 16.61
CA ALA A 114 41.52 10.86 17.98
C ALA A 114 40.09 10.28 17.94
N PRO A 115 39.92 8.98 17.66
CA PRO A 115 38.60 8.38 17.58
C PRO A 115 38.02 8.14 18.99
N LEU A 116 36.74 8.49 19.18
CA LEU A 116 36.02 8.20 20.43
C LEU A 116 35.81 6.68 20.64
N PHE A 117 35.77 5.91 19.55
CA PHE A 117 35.59 4.46 19.55
C PHE A 117 36.30 3.84 18.34
N SER A 118 36.78 2.59 18.49
CA SER A 118 37.45 1.86 17.40
C SER A 118 36.54 0.79 16.82
N VAL A 119 36.23 0.88 15.52
CA VAL A 119 35.54 -0.19 14.77
C VAL A 119 36.52 -0.70 13.72
N GLN A 120 36.93 -1.95 13.84
CA GLN A 120 37.79 -2.63 12.87
C GLN A 120 37.04 -3.79 12.22
N PHE A 121 35.88 -3.49 11.65
CA PHE A 121 35.04 -4.53 11.04
C PHE A 121 34.71 -4.18 9.59
N LYS A 122 35.21 -5.01 8.68
CA LYS A 122 34.88 -4.96 7.25
C LYS A 122 33.99 -6.16 6.91
N MET A 123 32.75 -5.86 6.52
CA MET A 123 31.82 -6.86 6.01
C MET A 123 32.32 -7.49 4.71
N SER A 124 32.18 -8.80 4.58
CA SER A 124 32.44 -9.48 3.31
C SER A 124 31.43 -9.05 2.22
N HIS A 125 31.92 -8.59 1.07
CA HIS A 125 31.06 -8.26 -0.07
C HIS A 125 30.31 -9.49 -0.61
N VAL A 126 30.93 -10.66 -0.56
CA VAL A 126 30.29 -11.94 -0.94
C VAL A 126 29.15 -12.28 0.01
N PHE A 127 29.32 -12.03 1.32
CA PHE A 127 28.23 -12.18 2.28
C PHE A 127 27.04 -11.29 1.91
N LEU A 128 27.27 -10.01 1.57
CA LEU A 128 26.19 -9.12 1.17
C LEU A 128 25.49 -9.53 -0.12
N ALA A 129 26.24 -10.03 -1.11
CA ALA A 129 25.66 -10.52 -2.36
C ALA A 129 24.76 -11.74 -2.13
N ILE A 130 25.21 -12.69 -1.31
CA ILE A 130 24.40 -13.86 -0.92
C ILE A 130 23.20 -13.41 -0.10
N TYR A 131 23.40 -12.49 0.86
CA TYR A 131 22.33 -11.96 1.71
C TYR A 131 21.25 -11.29 0.87
N PHE A 132 21.62 -10.48 -0.12
CA PHE A 132 20.69 -9.81 -1.04
C PHE A 132 19.76 -10.83 -1.71
N VAL A 133 20.30 -11.91 -2.24
CA VAL A 133 19.50 -12.96 -2.89
C VAL A 133 18.60 -13.65 -1.87
N VAL A 134 19.17 -14.13 -0.77
CA VAL A 134 18.44 -14.89 0.26
C VAL A 134 17.30 -14.07 0.85
N VAL A 135 17.54 -12.80 1.22
CA VAL A 135 16.52 -11.96 1.86
C VAL A 135 15.36 -11.63 0.92
N VAL A 136 15.64 -11.37 -0.35
CA VAL A 136 14.60 -11.09 -1.36
C VAL A 136 13.70 -12.31 -1.54
N PHE A 137 14.29 -13.49 -1.71
CA PHE A 137 13.52 -14.73 -1.86
C PHE A 137 12.77 -15.11 -0.58
N MET A 138 13.41 -14.99 0.59
CA MET A 138 12.79 -15.36 1.87
C MET A 138 11.58 -14.49 2.20
N ILE A 139 11.71 -13.16 2.10
CA ILE A 139 10.59 -12.24 2.38
C ILE A 139 9.46 -12.45 1.36
N SER A 140 9.80 -12.60 0.08
CA SER A 140 8.83 -12.83 -0.99
C SER A 140 8.09 -14.16 -0.81
N PHE A 141 8.80 -15.22 -0.39
CA PHE A 141 8.23 -16.53 -0.08
C PHE A 141 7.26 -16.44 1.11
N LEU A 142 7.70 -15.89 2.24
CA LEU A 142 6.87 -15.76 3.45
C LEU A 142 5.59 -14.95 3.17
N ARG A 143 5.69 -13.88 2.39
CA ARG A 143 4.52 -13.08 1.99
C ARG A 143 3.57 -13.84 1.09
N ASN A 144 4.08 -14.58 0.10
CA ASN A 144 3.22 -15.42 -0.73
C ASN A 144 2.52 -16.50 0.09
N GLN A 145 3.15 -17.04 1.14
CA GLN A 145 2.47 -17.94 2.09
C GLN A 145 1.35 -17.24 2.85
N ILE A 146 1.57 -16.04 3.39
CA ILE A 146 0.52 -15.27 4.08
C ILE A 146 -0.68 -15.04 3.14
N TYR A 147 -0.43 -14.54 1.92
CA TYR A 147 -1.49 -14.32 0.94
C TYR A 147 -2.22 -15.61 0.56
N PHE A 148 -1.51 -16.72 0.42
CA PHE A 148 -2.09 -18.02 0.13
C PHE A 148 -3.00 -18.53 1.26
N PHE A 149 -2.56 -18.42 2.51
CA PHE A 149 -3.38 -18.76 3.66
C PHE A 149 -4.62 -17.85 3.77
N MET A 150 -4.48 -16.55 3.49
CA MET A 150 -5.61 -15.63 3.45
C MET A 150 -6.61 -16.02 2.35
N LYS A 151 -6.15 -16.28 1.12
CA LYS A 151 -6.99 -16.73 0.01
C LYS A 151 -7.75 -18.02 0.35
N ARG A 152 -7.08 -19.00 0.96
CA ARG A 152 -7.74 -20.22 1.45
C ARG A 152 -8.80 -19.97 2.51
N ARG A 153 -8.60 -18.98 3.39
CA ARG A 153 -9.58 -18.60 4.42
C ARG A 153 -10.81 -17.95 3.78
N PHE A 154 -10.62 -17.08 2.79
CA PHE A 154 -11.70 -16.47 2.04
C PHE A 154 -12.50 -17.50 1.23
N ALA A 155 -11.82 -18.47 0.59
CA ALA A 155 -12.48 -19.57 -0.11
C ALA A 155 -13.35 -20.45 0.81
N LYS A 156 -13.06 -20.48 2.12
CA LYS A 156 -13.88 -21.14 3.16
C LYS A 156 -14.97 -20.24 3.75
N GLY A 157 -15.19 -19.05 3.20
CA GLY A 157 -16.18 -18.08 3.69
C GLY A 157 -15.76 -17.32 4.95
N LEU A 158 -14.50 -17.43 5.39
CA LEU A 158 -14.04 -16.83 6.65
C LEU A 158 -13.43 -15.44 6.40
N ASN A 159 -13.78 -14.46 7.23
CA ASN A 159 -13.33 -13.07 7.14
C ASN A 159 -13.67 -12.37 5.81
N LEU A 160 -14.81 -12.72 5.22
CA LEU A 160 -15.35 -11.99 4.08
C LEU A 160 -15.76 -10.57 4.50
N GLN A 161 -15.60 -9.62 3.57
CA GLN A 161 -16.10 -8.26 3.66
C GLN A 161 -17.36 -8.19 2.82
N SER A 162 -18.50 -8.25 3.48
CA SER A 162 -19.80 -8.01 2.86
C SER A 162 -19.92 -6.54 2.48
N VAL A 163 -20.23 -6.30 1.22
CA VAL A 163 -20.32 -4.98 0.62
C VAL A 163 -21.74 -4.74 0.12
N ILE A 164 -22.26 -3.55 0.40
CA ILE A 164 -23.46 -3.04 -0.26
C ILE A 164 -23.09 -1.84 -1.14
N ILE A 165 -23.76 -1.71 -2.28
CA ILE A 165 -23.51 -0.64 -3.24
C ILE A 165 -24.78 0.21 -3.34
N VAL A 166 -24.66 1.51 -3.07
CA VAL A 166 -25.73 2.50 -3.21
C VAL A 166 -25.57 3.15 -4.59
N GLY A 167 -26.56 2.95 -5.45
CA GLY A 167 -26.52 3.26 -6.88
C GLY A 167 -26.22 2.02 -7.73
N ALA A 168 -27.18 1.62 -8.55
CA ALA A 168 -27.15 0.50 -9.50
C ALA A 168 -27.03 0.97 -10.97
N GLY A 169 -26.67 2.24 -11.18
CA GLY A 169 -26.25 2.79 -12.47
C GLY A 169 -24.89 2.26 -12.94
N ASP A 170 -24.34 2.84 -13.99
CA ASP A 170 -23.13 2.30 -14.64
C ASP A 170 -21.88 2.34 -13.76
N MET A 171 -21.74 3.38 -12.94
CA MET A 171 -20.65 3.44 -11.94
C MET A 171 -20.80 2.34 -10.88
N GLY A 172 -22.01 2.13 -10.37
CA GLY A 172 -22.31 1.06 -9.42
C GLY A 172 -22.01 -0.33 -9.99
N LYS A 173 -22.43 -0.59 -11.23
CA LYS A 173 -22.10 -1.81 -11.98
C LYS A 173 -20.59 -2.00 -12.14
N ALA A 174 -19.87 -0.95 -12.53
CA ALA A 174 -18.41 -1.00 -12.70
C ALA A 174 -17.68 -1.29 -11.38
N VAL A 175 -18.15 -0.71 -10.27
CA VAL A 175 -17.64 -0.99 -8.93
C VAL A 175 -17.91 -2.45 -8.56
N ALA A 176 -19.14 -2.93 -8.75
CA ALA A 176 -19.50 -4.31 -8.48
C ALA A 176 -18.64 -5.27 -9.30
N GLN A 177 -18.50 -5.05 -10.61
CA GLN A 177 -17.70 -5.89 -11.49
C GLN A 177 -16.25 -5.97 -11.03
N LYS A 178 -15.64 -4.84 -10.62
CA LYS A 178 -14.29 -4.85 -10.05
C LYS A 178 -14.24 -5.63 -8.73
N LEU A 179 -15.11 -5.35 -7.78
CA LEU A 179 -15.13 -6.07 -6.49
C LEU A 179 -15.25 -7.57 -6.69
N THR A 180 -16.04 -7.98 -7.67
CA THR A 180 -16.28 -9.37 -8.00
C THR A 180 -15.11 -10.02 -8.74
N GLN A 181 -14.41 -9.30 -9.62
CA GLN A 181 -13.14 -9.76 -10.19
C GLN A 181 -12.05 -9.98 -9.12
N TYR A 182 -12.10 -9.21 -8.03
CA TYR A 182 -11.18 -9.35 -6.90
C TYR A 182 -11.76 -10.21 -5.74
N LYS A 183 -12.63 -11.21 -6.03
CA LYS A 183 -13.15 -12.17 -5.03
C LYS A 183 -12.07 -12.79 -4.14
N ASP A 184 -10.87 -13.01 -4.68
CA ASP A 184 -9.69 -13.50 -3.96
C ASP A 184 -9.27 -12.64 -2.77
N TRP A 185 -9.75 -11.41 -2.67
CA TRP A 185 -9.49 -10.47 -1.59
C TRP A 185 -10.56 -10.50 -0.49
N GLY A 186 -11.54 -11.41 -0.62
CA GLY A 186 -12.58 -11.67 0.37
C GLY A 186 -13.78 -10.73 0.29
N PHE A 187 -13.97 -9.98 -0.81
CA PHE A 187 -15.16 -9.15 -0.99
C PHE A 187 -16.36 -9.97 -1.46
N VAL A 188 -17.53 -9.70 -0.88
CA VAL A 188 -18.81 -10.27 -1.32
C VAL A 188 -19.82 -9.15 -1.44
N VAL A 189 -20.26 -8.87 -2.67
CA VAL A 189 -21.32 -7.91 -2.92
C VAL A 189 -22.66 -8.56 -2.57
N LYS A 190 -23.35 -8.02 -1.56
CA LYS A 190 -24.63 -8.54 -1.06
C LYS A 190 -25.82 -8.07 -1.90
N GLY A 191 -25.71 -6.87 -2.47
CA GLY A 191 -26.76 -6.31 -3.31
C GLY A 191 -26.56 -4.83 -3.60
N PHE A 192 -27.47 -4.28 -4.39
CA PHE A 192 -27.58 -2.86 -4.67
C PHE A 192 -28.75 -2.22 -3.91
N LEU A 193 -28.64 -0.93 -3.62
CA LEU A 193 -29.76 -0.08 -3.23
C LEU A 193 -29.88 1.06 -4.24
N ASP A 194 -31.05 1.22 -4.84
CA ASP A 194 -31.28 2.18 -5.92
C ASP A 194 -32.76 2.54 -5.98
N ASP A 195 -33.07 3.83 -6.17
CA ASP A 195 -34.46 4.32 -6.16
C ASP A 195 -35.13 4.23 -7.54
N GLU A 196 -34.34 4.15 -8.62
CA GLU A 196 -34.86 4.08 -9.99
C GLU A 196 -35.16 2.63 -10.39
N LYS A 197 -34.48 1.67 -9.76
CA LYS A 197 -34.68 0.23 -10.01
C LYS A 197 -35.65 -0.41 -9.05
N ARG A 198 -36.33 -1.45 -9.54
CA ARG A 198 -37.30 -2.18 -8.71
C ARG A 198 -36.60 -3.12 -7.75
N GLU A 199 -37.17 -3.27 -6.55
CA GLU A 199 -36.73 -4.30 -5.62
C GLU A 199 -36.83 -5.69 -6.27
N GLY A 200 -35.78 -6.49 -6.11
CA GLY A 200 -35.67 -7.82 -6.71
C GLY A 200 -35.17 -7.83 -8.16
N GLU A 201 -35.00 -6.66 -8.81
CA GLU A 201 -34.37 -6.56 -10.11
C GLU A 201 -32.93 -7.09 -10.06
N VAL A 202 -32.56 -7.89 -11.06
CA VAL A 202 -31.22 -8.48 -11.15
C VAL A 202 -30.38 -7.60 -12.07
N VAL A 203 -29.34 -7.01 -11.51
CA VAL A 203 -28.32 -6.28 -12.26
C VAL A 203 -27.31 -7.29 -12.77
N ASP A 204 -27.12 -7.32 -14.09
CA ASP A 204 -26.21 -8.27 -14.74
C ASP A 204 -24.74 -7.94 -14.46
N VAL A 205 -24.24 -8.46 -13.34
CA VAL A 205 -22.83 -8.42 -12.93
C VAL A 205 -22.49 -9.78 -12.35
N ASP A 206 -21.60 -10.54 -13.02
CA ASP A 206 -21.07 -11.84 -12.57
C ASP A 206 -22.13 -12.85 -12.11
N GLY A 207 -23.11 -13.13 -12.97
CA GLY A 207 -24.18 -14.09 -12.68
C GLY A 207 -25.41 -13.49 -11.99
N GLY A 208 -25.41 -12.17 -11.77
CA GLY A 208 -26.58 -11.41 -11.36
C GLY A 208 -26.57 -11.03 -9.87
N ILE A 209 -26.61 -9.73 -9.58
CA ILE A 209 -26.70 -9.18 -8.23
C ILE A 209 -28.04 -8.46 -8.08
N LYS A 210 -28.77 -8.76 -7.00
CA LYS A 210 -30.11 -8.21 -6.77
C LYS A 210 -30.06 -6.77 -6.24
N VAL A 211 -31.04 -5.97 -6.65
CA VAL A 211 -31.43 -4.74 -5.96
C VAL A 211 -32.26 -5.12 -4.73
N LEU A 212 -31.78 -4.79 -3.54
CA LEU A 212 -32.42 -5.12 -2.26
C LEU A 212 -33.57 -4.17 -1.92
N GLY A 213 -33.72 -3.08 -2.66
CA GLY A 213 -34.76 -2.08 -2.48
C GLY A 213 -34.23 -0.66 -2.72
N PRO A 214 -35.02 0.35 -2.32
CA PRO A 214 -34.64 1.74 -2.46
C PRO A 214 -33.61 2.15 -1.39
N ILE A 215 -32.99 3.32 -1.55
CA ILE A 215 -31.87 3.78 -0.73
C ILE A 215 -32.29 3.94 0.74
N GLU A 216 -33.55 4.27 1.03
CA GLU A 216 -34.06 4.40 2.40
C GLU A 216 -33.96 3.10 3.20
N ARG A 217 -33.94 1.95 2.52
CA ARG A 217 -33.76 0.63 3.16
C ARG A 217 -32.34 0.40 3.68
N LEU A 218 -31.39 1.29 3.36
CA LEU A 218 -30.00 1.19 3.81
C LEU A 218 -29.91 1.02 5.33
N GLU A 219 -30.70 1.77 6.10
CA GLU A 219 -30.68 1.68 7.56
C GLU A 219 -31.03 0.25 8.03
N SER A 220 -32.14 -0.31 7.54
CA SER A 220 -32.57 -1.67 7.87
C SER A 220 -31.54 -2.73 7.47
N VAL A 221 -30.90 -2.59 6.29
CA VAL A 221 -29.88 -3.54 5.84
C VAL A 221 -28.59 -3.45 6.69
N LEU A 222 -28.27 -2.27 7.22
CA LEU A 222 -27.14 -2.10 8.14
C LEU A 222 -27.44 -2.64 9.54
N GLU A 223 -28.70 -2.57 10.00
CA GLU A 223 -29.15 -3.13 11.29
C GLU A 223 -29.02 -4.65 11.35
N GLU A 224 -29.20 -5.36 10.23
CA GLU A 224 -28.96 -6.80 10.14
C GLU A 224 -27.51 -7.19 10.48
N GLY A 225 -26.57 -6.24 10.45
CA GLY A 225 -25.22 -6.38 11.00
C GLY A 225 -24.24 -7.18 10.15
N ASP A 226 -24.65 -7.69 8.98
CA ASP A 226 -23.79 -8.47 8.08
C ASP A 226 -22.95 -7.59 7.14
N ILE A 227 -23.18 -6.27 7.08
CA ILE A 227 -22.47 -5.36 6.16
C ILE A 227 -21.20 -4.78 6.80
N SER A 228 -20.09 -4.81 6.06
CA SER A 228 -18.79 -4.26 6.51
C SER A 228 -18.42 -2.95 5.82
N ASP A 229 -18.73 -2.83 4.52
CA ASP A 229 -18.38 -1.69 3.69
C ASP A 229 -19.60 -1.26 2.84
N VAL A 230 -19.82 0.05 2.75
CA VAL A 230 -20.85 0.68 1.93
C VAL A 230 -20.16 1.49 0.85
N TYR A 231 -20.44 1.20 -0.41
CA TYR A 231 -19.92 1.93 -1.56
C TYR A 231 -21.02 2.82 -2.12
N VAL A 232 -20.78 4.13 -2.13
CA VAL A 232 -21.74 5.10 -2.68
C VAL A 232 -21.27 5.44 -4.09
N ALA A 233 -22.03 5.00 -5.08
CA ALA A 233 -21.77 5.17 -6.51
C ALA A 233 -22.96 5.89 -7.17
N LEU A 234 -23.43 6.95 -6.52
CA LEU A 234 -24.47 7.85 -7.01
C LEU A 234 -23.83 8.97 -7.86
N ASP A 235 -24.61 9.51 -8.78
CA ASP A 235 -24.31 10.74 -9.50
C ASP A 235 -24.08 11.91 -8.52
N LEU A 236 -23.05 12.74 -8.73
CA LEU A 236 -22.75 13.90 -7.90
C LEU A 236 -23.87 14.97 -7.91
N ASN A 237 -24.69 15.00 -8.97
CA ASN A 237 -25.89 15.83 -9.05
C ASN A 237 -26.92 15.48 -7.95
N ASN A 238 -26.91 14.24 -7.46
CA ASN A 238 -27.74 13.78 -6.35
C ASN A 238 -27.05 14.00 -4.99
N TYR A 239 -26.40 15.15 -4.81
CA TYR A 239 -25.70 15.53 -3.58
C TYR A 239 -26.55 15.38 -2.30
N PRO A 240 -27.86 15.74 -2.27
CA PRO A 240 -28.69 15.53 -1.09
C PRO A 240 -28.77 14.05 -0.67
N LYS A 241 -28.95 13.13 -1.63
CA LYS A 241 -29.01 11.67 -1.36
C LYS A 241 -27.66 11.12 -0.91
N ILE A 242 -26.56 11.62 -1.46
CA ILE A 242 -25.22 11.26 -1.00
C ILE A 242 -25.06 11.65 0.47
N LEU A 243 -25.41 12.89 0.86
CA LEU A 243 -25.33 13.33 2.24
C LEU A 243 -26.22 12.53 3.19
N GLU A 244 -27.44 12.22 2.78
CA GLU A 244 -28.36 11.38 3.55
C GLU A 244 -27.79 9.98 3.77
N THR A 245 -27.29 9.35 2.71
CA THR A 245 -26.60 8.06 2.77
C THR A 245 -25.43 8.11 3.75
N LEU A 246 -24.57 9.14 3.67
CA LEU A 246 -23.44 9.32 4.58
C LEU A 246 -23.90 9.50 6.04
N LYS A 247 -24.99 10.23 6.28
CA LYS A 247 -25.56 10.42 7.63
C LYS A 247 -26.04 9.09 8.21
N VAL A 248 -26.76 8.27 7.44
CA VAL A 248 -27.22 6.94 7.87
C VAL A 248 -26.01 6.06 8.20
N VAL A 249 -25.04 5.97 7.28
CA VAL A 249 -23.87 5.11 7.46
C VAL A 249 -23.03 5.50 8.68
N ASN A 250 -22.91 6.79 8.98
CA ASN A 250 -22.16 7.28 10.15
C ASN A 250 -22.73 6.83 11.50
N LYS A 251 -24.01 6.41 11.56
CA LYS A 251 -24.60 5.81 12.77
C LYS A 251 -24.06 4.41 13.05
N TYR A 252 -23.51 3.73 12.03
CA TYR A 252 -23.08 2.34 12.08
C TYR A 252 -21.55 2.21 12.02
N ALA A 253 -21.02 1.12 12.58
CA ALA A 253 -19.59 0.83 12.58
C ALA A 253 -19.09 0.22 11.24
N VAL A 254 -19.57 0.74 10.12
CA VAL A 254 -19.24 0.28 8.76
C VAL A 254 -18.37 1.31 8.03
N LYS A 255 -17.60 0.88 7.04
CA LYS A 255 -16.77 1.80 6.25
C LYS A 255 -17.56 2.34 5.07
N VAL A 256 -17.55 3.64 4.88
CA VAL A 256 -18.11 4.26 3.68
C VAL A 256 -17.02 4.59 2.67
N ARG A 257 -17.30 4.34 1.39
CA ARG A 257 -16.43 4.72 0.26
C ARG A 257 -17.27 5.38 -0.82
N LEU A 258 -17.09 6.68 -0.99
CA LEU A 258 -17.69 7.42 -2.09
C LEU A 258 -16.85 7.19 -3.36
N ILE A 259 -17.49 6.74 -4.43
CA ILE A 259 -16.88 6.55 -5.74
C ILE A 259 -17.45 7.63 -6.66
N PRO A 260 -16.71 8.72 -6.91
CA PRO A 260 -17.18 9.77 -7.81
C PRO A 260 -17.13 9.28 -9.25
N ASP A 261 -18.06 9.77 -10.07
CA ASP A 261 -17.94 9.62 -11.51
C ASP A 261 -16.87 10.58 -12.06
N LEU A 262 -15.75 10.01 -12.51
CA LEU A 262 -14.64 10.78 -13.07
C LEU A 262 -15.03 11.45 -14.39
N PHE A 263 -16.02 10.95 -15.14
CA PHE A 263 -16.50 11.65 -16.34
C PHE A 263 -17.12 13.01 -16.00
N GLN A 264 -17.84 13.12 -14.88
CA GLN A 264 -18.37 14.40 -14.40
C GLN A 264 -17.25 15.35 -13.95
N LEU A 265 -16.22 14.82 -13.29
CA LEU A 265 -15.06 15.63 -12.88
C LEU A 265 -14.25 16.14 -14.09
N LEU A 266 -14.18 15.36 -15.17
CA LEU A 266 -13.53 15.76 -16.42
C LEU A 266 -14.34 16.80 -17.19
N THR A 267 -15.67 16.68 -17.24
CA THR A 267 -16.55 17.72 -17.82
C THR A 267 -16.44 19.04 -17.04
N LEU A 268 -16.19 18.97 -15.74
CA LEU A 268 -16.04 20.15 -14.88
C LEU A 268 -14.67 20.86 -15.01
N LYS A 269 -13.64 20.26 -15.66
CA LYS A 269 -12.24 20.77 -15.64
C LYS A 269 -11.77 21.27 -14.26
N ALA A 270 -12.35 20.74 -13.18
CA ALA A 270 -12.31 21.45 -11.91
C ALA A 270 -11.15 20.99 -11.06
N LYS A 271 -10.35 21.95 -10.61
CA LYS A 271 -9.40 21.76 -9.53
C LYS A 271 -10.17 22.00 -8.23
N ILE A 272 -10.17 21.00 -7.34
CA ILE A 272 -10.76 21.14 -6.01
C ILE A 272 -9.79 21.98 -5.18
N GLU A 273 -10.19 23.20 -4.85
CA GLU A 273 -9.42 24.11 -4.00
C GLU A 273 -10.17 24.35 -2.68
N ASP A 274 -9.41 24.53 -1.60
CA ASP A 274 -9.94 24.78 -0.26
C ASP A 274 -9.95 26.30 -0.04
N LEU A 275 -11.14 26.90 0.03
CA LEU A 275 -11.34 28.30 0.38
C LEU A 275 -11.96 28.35 1.78
N ASP A 276 -11.12 28.57 2.79
CA ASP A 276 -11.53 28.77 4.19
C ASP A 276 -12.40 27.62 4.74
N GLY A 277 -12.08 26.37 4.38
CA GLY A 277 -12.79 25.17 4.81
C GLY A 277 -13.97 24.77 3.91
N PHE A 278 -14.25 25.53 2.85
CA PHE A 278 -15.24 25.18 1.84
C PHE A 278 -14.54 24.59 0.60
N PRO A 279 -14.95 23.39 0.14
CA PRO A 279 -14.48 22.86 -1.14
C PRO A 279 -15.09 23.68 -2.27
N VAL A 280 -14.28 24.51 -2.93
CA VAL A 280 -14.70 25.31 -4.08
C VAL A 280 -14.26 24.63 -5.37
N ILE A 281 -15.20 24.54 -6.31
CA ILE A 281 -15.00 23.94 -7.64
C ILE A 281 -14.72 25.08 -8.62
N SER A 282 -13.43 25.32 -8.90
CA SER A 282 -13.01 26.35 -9.86
C SER A 282 -13.09 25.80 -11.29
N ILE A 283 -13.99 26.34 -12.11
CA ILE A 283 -14.15 25.98 -13.54
C ILE A 283 -13.33 26.97 -14.37
N ASP A 284 -12.17 26.52 -14.87
CA ASP A 284 -11.14 27.27 -15.61
C ASP A 284 -10.39 28.39 -14.82
N GLU A 285 -9.06 28.27 -14.74
CA GLU A 285 -8.15 29.42 -14.58
C GLU A 285 -7.64 29.84 -15.98
N PRO A 286 -7.37 31.13 -16.25
CA PRO A 286 -6.64 31.52 -17.46
C PRO A 286 -5.26 30.83 -17.47
N PRO A 287 -4.81 30.26 -18.60
CA PRO A 287 -3.52 29.62 -18.66
C PRO A 287 -2.46 30.73 -18.54
N LEU A 288 -1.45 30.48 -17.69
CA LEU A 288 -0.18 31.21 -17.52
C LEU A 288 0.03 31.67 -16.06
N ARG A 289 0.47 30.75 -15.19
CA ARG A 289 1.16 31.08 -13.93
C ARG A 289 2.55 30.43 -13.89
N GLY A 290 3.54 31.19 -13.45
CA GLY A 290 4.93 30.74 -13.25
C GLY A 290 5.90 31.24 -14.34
N ILE A 291 6.89 30.41 -14.67
CA ILE A 291 7.97 30.70 -15.63
C ILE A 291 7.41 31.18 -16.99
N MET A 292 6.24 30.70 -17.40
CA MET A 292 5.64 31.10 -18.68
C MET A 292 5.23 32.58 -18.73
N THR A 293 4.83 33.18 -17.59
CA THR A 293 4.59 34.64 -17.49
C THR A 293 5.90 35.42 -17.56
N PHE A 294 6.98 34.86 -16.99
CA PHE A 294 8.31 35.46 -17.08
C PHE A 294 8.87 35.40 -18.51
N VAL A 295 8.69 34.26 -19.20
CA VAL A 295 9.03 34.09 -20.62
C VAL A 295 8.24 35.09 -21.47
N LYS A 296 6.94 35.24 -21.23
CA LYS A 296 6.13 36.24 -21.94
C LYS A 296 6.62 37.66 -21.70
N ARG A 297 6.92 38.04 -20.46
CA ARG A 297 7.52 39.35 -20.12
C ARG A 297 8.87 39.58 -20.80
N ALA A 298 9.75 38.58 -20.79
CA ALA A 298 11.05 38.69 -21.44
C ALA A 298 10.90 38.87 -22.96
N MET A 299 9.94 38.16 -23.56
CA MET A 299 9.62 38.28 -24.97
C MET A 299 9.03 39.66 -25.31
N ASP A 300 8.10 40.16 -24.48
CA ASP A 300 7.49 41.49 -24.68
C ASP A 300 8.54 42.61 -24.56
N ILE A 301 9.50 42.49 -23.63
CA ILE A 301 10.62 43.43 -23.50
C ILE A 301 11.54 43.35 -24.71
N ALA A 302 11.90 42.14 -25.17
CA ALA A 302 12.78 41.97 -26.33
C ALA A 302 12.18 42.54 -27.61
N VAL A 303 10.87 42.36 -27.81
CA VAL A 303 10.15 42.92 -28.97
C VAL A 303 9.99 44.44 -28.86
N SER A 304 9.91 45.00 -27.65
CA SER A 304 9.81 46.46 -27.46
C SER A 304 11.14 47.21 -27.61
N VAL A 305 12.28 46.51 -27.67
CA VAL A 305 13.62 47.10 -27.79
C VAL A 305 14.09 47.16 -29.26
N VAL A 306 13.40 46.50 -30.17
CA VAL A 306 13.60 46.59 -31.63
C VAL A 306 12.63 47.61 -32.22
#